data_AF-T0YCC0-F1
#
_entry.id   AF-T0YCC0-F1
#
_cell.length_a   1.000
_cell.length_b   1.000
_cell.length_c   1.000
_cell.angle_alpha   90.00
_cell.angle_beta   90.00
_cell.angle_gamma   90.00
#
_symmetry.space_group_name_H-M   'P 1'
#
loop_
_entity.id
_entity.type
_entity.pdbx_description
1 polymer ?
#
loop_
_entity_poly.entity_id
_entity_poly.type
_entity_poly.pdbx_seq_one_letter_code
_entity_poly.pdbx_strand_id
1 'polypeptide(L)' 'MAHRYIEHVRTLEEAVRFLSRAELVAIDTEFHRERSYFAKLALVQIAADDEVFLIDPLRVDLAPL' A
#
# COMPACT_ATOMS: atom_id res chain seq x y z
N MET A 1 -11.65 -3.46 12.63
CA MET A 1 -10.35 -3.03 12.09
C MET A 1 -10.55 -1.70 11.38
N ALA A 2 -9.84 -0.67 11.82
CA ALA A 2 -9.80 0.59 11.09
C ALA A 2 -8.80 0.44 9.93
N HIS A 3 -9.08 1.08 8.80
CA HIS A 3 -8.14 1.13 7.68
C HIS A 3 -7.64 2.56 7.50
N ARG A 4 -6.40 2.69 7.04
CA ARG A 4 -5.74 3.96 6.72
C ARG A 4 -5.50 4.04 5.22
N TYR A 5 -6.10 5.03 4.58
CA TYR A 5 -5.84 5.33 3.18
C TYR A 5 -4.60 6.23 3.06
N ILE A 6 -3.64 5.83 2.22
CA ILE A 6 -2.32 6.45 2.09
C ILE A 6 -2.19 7.04 0.68
N GLU A 7 -2.29 8.37 0.59
CA GLU A 7 -2.14 9.13 -0.66
C GLU A 7 -1.08 10.24 -0.59
N HIS A 8 -0.28 10.27 0.48
CA HIS A 8 0.77 11.27 0.70
C HIS A 8 2.08 10.61 1.14
N VAL A 9 3.22 11.13 0.67
CA VAL A 9 4.54 10.56 0.98
C VAL A 9 4.82 10.47 2.49
N ARG A 10 4.38 11.48 3.25
CA ARG A 10 4.55 11.50 4.71
C ARG A 10 3.82 10.32 5.37
N THR A 11 2.57 10.08 4.98
CA THR A 11 1.79 8.99 5.57
C THR A 11 2.27 7.63 5.08
N LEU A 12 2.84 7.54 3.87
CA LEU A 12 3.55 6.36 3.39
C LEU A 12 4.79 6.05 4.25
N GLU A 13 5.64 7.05 4.53
CA GLU A 13 6.81 6.86 5.39
C GLU A 13 6.41 6.40 6.80
N GLU A 14 5.35 6.97 7.37
CA GLU A 14 4.81 6.55 8.67
C GLU A 14 4.34 5.09 8.64
N ALA A 15 3.61 4.70 7.59
CA ALA A 15 3.19 3.31 7.39
C ALA A 15 4.40 2.37 7.26
N VAL A 16 5.41 2.74 6.47
CA VAL A 16 6.63 1.94 6.29
C VAL A 16 7.39 1.79 7.61
N ARG A 17 7.53 2.85 8.42
CA ARG A 17 8.17 2.77 9.75
C ARG A 17 7.40 1.88 10.73
N PHE A 18 6.07 1.83 10.63
CA PHE A 18 5.23 0.92 11.41
C PHE A 18 5.43 -0.53 10.94
N LEU A 19 5.24 -0.77 9.64
CA LEU A 19 5.33 -2.09 9.01
C LEU A 19 6.73 -2.71 9.15
N SER A 20 7.80 -1.91 9.13
CA SER A 20 9.17 -2.40 9.30
C SER A 20 9.46 -2.99 10.69
N ARG A 21 8.56 -2.76 11.66
CA ARG A 21 8.65 -3.30 13.02
C ARG A 21 7.73 -4.51 13.24
N ALA A 22 6.84 -4.79 12.30
CA ALA A 22 5.93 -5.92 12.39
C ALA A 22 6.69 -7.24 12.19
N GLU A 23 6.32 -8.27 12.96
CA GLU A 23 6.88 -9.61 12.79
C GLU A 23 6.43 -10.26 11.48
N LEU A 24 5.19 -9.95 11.07
CA LEU A 24 4.55 -10.48 9.87
C LEU A 24 3.74 -9.37 9.19
N VAL A 25 3.75 -9.37 7.86
CA VAL A 25 2.89 -8.52 7.03
C VAL A 25 2.12 -9.38 6.04
N ALA A 26 0.84 -9.10 5.85
CA ALA A 26 0.05 -9.61 4.74
C ALA A 26 0.01 -8.54 3.64
N ILE A 27 0.16 -8.96 2.38
CA ILE A 27 0.20 -8.06 1.22
C ILE A 27 -0.78 -8.57 0.17
N ASP A 28 -1.57 -7.66 -0.39
CA ASP A 28 -2.42 -7.89 -1.55
C ASP A 28 -2.37 -6.68 -2.50
N THR A 29 -2.79 -6.86 -3.75
CA THR A 29 -2.72 -5.82 -4.78
C THR A 29 -3.91 -5.88 -5.72
N GLU A 30 -4.47 -4.71 -6.05
CA GLU A 30 -5.55 -4.58 -7.02
C GLU A 30 -5.04 -3.99 -8.34
N PHE A 31 -5.60 -4.43 -9.46
CA PHE A 31 -5.20 -3.99 -10.79
C PHE A 31 -6.39 -3.72 -11.70
N HIS A 32 -6.22 -2.71 -12.57
CA HIS A 32 -7.00 -2.59 -13.79
C HIS A 32 -6.31 -3.36 -14.92
N ARG A 33 -7.09 -4.12 -15.70
CA ARG A 33 -6.61 -4.92 -16.84
C ARG A 33 -7.31 -4.57 -18.14
N GLU A 34 -8.25 -3.62 -18.12
CA GLU A 34 -8.97 -3.22 -19.30
C GLU A 34 -8.03 -2.46 -20.25
N ARG A 35 -8.04 -2.84 -21.54
CA ARG A 35 -7.45 -2.08 -22.64
C ARG A 35 -5.95 -1.77 -22.48
N SER A 36 -5.23 -2.56 -21.69
CA SER A 36 -3.80 -2.44 -21.46
C SER A 36 -3.13 -3.81 -21.56
N TYR A 37 -1.94 -3.86 -22.15
CA TYR A 37 -1.18 -5.11 -22.27
C TYR A 37 -0.58 -5.54 -20.92
N PHE A 38 -0.07 -4.58 -20.14
CA PHE A 38 0.37 -4.78 -18.77
C PHE A 38 -0.69 -4.30 -17.79
N ALA A 39 -0.89 -5.08 -16.72
CA ALA A 39 -1.79 -4.71 -15.64
C ALA A 39 -1.35 -3.38 -15.01
N LYS A 40 -2.30 -2.47 -14.78
CA LYS A 40 -2.06 -1.20 -14.11
C LYS A 40 -2.38 -1.36 -12.63
N LEU A 41 -1.38 -1.17 -11.77
CA LEU A 41 -1.56 -1.24 -10.32
C LEU A 41 -2.52 -0.13 -9.87
N ALA A 42 -3.57 -0.51 -9.18
CA ALA A 42 -4.65 0.36 -8.73
C ALA A 42 -4.61 0.58 -7.21
N LEU A 43 -4.21 -0.43 -6.44
CA LEU A 43 -4.08 -0.34 -4.99
C LEU A 43 -3.06 -1.35 -4.48
N VAL A 44 -2.36 -1.01 -3.40
CA VAL A 44 -1.59 -1.96 -2.59
C VAL A 44 -2.21 -2.01 -1.21
N GLN A 45 -2.59 -3.20 -0.74
CA GLN A 45 -3.09 -3.42 0.61
C GLN A 45 -2.01 -4.09 1.45
N ILE A 46 -1.74 -3.55 2.64
CA ILE A 46 -0.84 -4.18 3.60
C ILE A 46 -1.55 -4.25 4.95
N ALA A 47 -1.55 -5.42 5.59
CA ALA A 47 -2.06 -5.59 6.95
C ALA A 47 -0.95 -6.11 7.87
N ALA A 48 -0.89 -5.55 9.08
CA ALA A 48 0.00 -5.98 10.14
C ALA A 48 -0.63 -5.66 11.49
N ASP A 49 -0.52 -6.58 12.45
CA ASP A 49 -1.20 -6.50 13.75
C ASP A 49 -2.71 -6.20 13.57
N ASP A 50 -3.21 -5.10 14.13
CA ASP A 50 -4.61 -4.65 14.03
C ASP A 50 -4.84 -3.53 13.01
N GLU A 51 -3.83 -3.20 12.18
CA GLU A 51 -3.84 -2.10 11.23
C GLU A 51 -3.89 -2.59 9.77
N VAL A 52 -4.65 -1.87 8.94
CA VAL A 52 -4.74 -2.10 7.49
C VAL A 52 -4.41 -0.81 6.76
N PHE A 53 -3.43 -0.86 5.86
CA PHE A 53 -2.99 0.24 5.02
C PHE A 53 -3.46 0.01 3.58
N LEU A 54 -4.18 0.98 3.03
CA LEU A 54 -4.61 1.02 1.63
C LEU A 54 -3.80 2.10 0.92
N ILE A 55 -2.79 1.70 0.17
CA ILE A 55 -1.82 2.61 -0.45
C ILE A 55 -2.23 2.87 -1.89
N ASP A 56 -2.42 4.15 -2.24
CA ASP A 56 -2.73 4.57 -3.60
C ASP A 56 -1.42 4.78 -4.41
N PRO A 57 -1.07 3.84 -5.30
CA PRO A 57 0.15 3.89 -6.11
C PRO A 57 0.14 5.02 -7.14
N LEU A 58 -1.00 5.67 -7.40
CA LEU A 58 -1.12 6.79 -8.34
C LEU A 58 -0.83 8.14 -7.66
N ARG A 59 -0.77 8.16 -6.33
CA ARG A 59 -0.62 9.37 -5.52
C ARG A 59 0.72 9.45 -4.81
N VAL A 60 1.40 8.32 -4.63
CA VAL A 60 2.73 8.23 -4.00
C VAL A 60 3.69 7.38 -4.84
N ASP A 61 4.98 7.69 -4.76
CA ASP A 61 6.03 6.86 -5.36
C ASP A 61 6.33 5.65 -4.45
N LEU A 62 6.33 4.46 -5.03
CA LEU A 62 6.62 3.19 -4.34
C LEU A 62 8.06 2.71 -4.58
N ALA A 63 8.92 3.54 -5.18
CA ALA A 63 10.35 3.27 -5.23
C ALA A 63 10.90 3.03 -3.80
N PRO A 64 11.93 2.19 -3.65
CA PRO A 64 12.54 1.93 -2.33
C PRO A 64 12.91 3.24 -1.61
N LEU A 65 12.48 3.34 -0.34
CA LEU A 65 12.75 4.46 0.57
C LEU A 65 14.08 4.29 1.32
#